data_AF-A0A090Q1T6-F1
#
_entry.id   AF-A0A090Q1T6-F1
#
_cell.length_a   1.000
_cell.length_b   1.000
_cell.length_c   1.000
_cell.angle_alpha   90.00
_cell.angle_beta   90.00
_cell.angle_gamma   90.00
#
_symmetry.space_group_name_H-M   'P 1'
#
loop_
_entity.id
_entity.type
_entity.pdbx_description
1 polymer ?
#
loop_
_entity_poly.entity_id
_entity_poly.type
_entity_poly.pdbx_seq_one_letter_code
_entity_poly.pdbx_strand_id
1 'polypeptide(L)' 'MLTDAIHKIRYKIPIGTHFFEVDLFQKENAGLIIAEIELNSELDEFDVPEWLGEEVTGNNKYYNSYISKNPFSTW' A
#
# COMPACT_ATOMS: atom_id res chain seq x y z
N MET A 1 8.70 18.16 -17.95
CA MET A 1 7.99 16.88 -18.16
C MET A 1 7.56 16.40 -16.79
N LEU A 2 6.27 16.11 -16.57
CA LEU A 2 5.77 15.69 -15.26
C LEU A 2 6.32 14.28 -14.97
N THR A 3 7.08 14.14 -13.89
CA THR A 3 7.68 12.88 -13.44
C THR A 3 6.89 12.22 -12.30
N ASP A 4 5.63 12.59 -12.11
CA ASP A 4 4.74 12.17 -11.01
C ASP A 4 4.34 10.69 -11.03
N ALA A 5 5.03 9.85 -11.81
CA ALA A 5 4.71 8.44 -11.93
C ALA A 5 5.33 7.64 -10.78
N ILE A 6 4.48 6.99 -9.98
CA ILE A 6 4.92 6.00 -9.00
C ILE A 6 5.35 4.73 -9.73
N HIS A 7 6.49 4.19 -9.34
CA HIS A 7 6.98 2.89 -9.79
C HIS A 7 6.83 1.88 -8.65
N LYS A 8 6.16 0.76 -8.92
CA LYS A 8 5.94 -0.31 -7.95
C LYS A 8 5.70 -1.65 -8.64
N ILE A 9 6.00 -2.73 -7.93
CA ILE A 9 5.54 -4.08 -8.26
C ILE A 9 4.39 -4.40 -7.31
N ARG A 10 3.22 -4.76 -7.85
CA ARG A 10 2.05 -5.15 -7.07
C ARG A 10 1.89 -6.67 -7.08
N TYR A 11 1.87 -7.27 -5.91
CA TYR A 11 1.48 -8.67 -5.70
C TYR A 11 0.05 -8.73 -5.19
N LYS A 12 -0.71 -9.73 -5.63
CA LYS A 12 -2.01 -10.07 -5.04
C LYS A 12 -1.85 -11.35 -4.24
N ILE A 13 -2.01 -11.26 -2.93
CA ILE A 13 -1.84 -12.39 -2.03
C ILE A 13 -3.24 -12.80 -1.53
N PRO A 14 -3.73 -14.00 -1.91
CA PRO A 14 -4.99 -14.51 -1.38
C PRO A 14 -4.82 -14.88 0.10
N ILE A 15 -5.71 -14.36 0.95
CA ILE A 15 -5.79 -14.68 2.37
C ILE A 15 -7.27 -14.89 2.70
N GLY A 16 -7.63 -16.12 3.08
CA GLY A 16 -9.02 -16.47 3.33
C GLY A 16 -9.89 -16.18 2.09
N THR A 17 -10.92 -15.35 2.26
CA THR A 17 -11.84 -14.91 1.21
C THR A 17 -11.41 -13.63 0.49
N HIS A 18 -10.35 -12.98 0.96
CA HIS A 18 -9.93 -11.67 0.48
C HIS A 18 -8.56 -11.73 -0.20
N PHE A 19 -8.16 -10.62 -0.81
CA PHE A 19 -6.84 -10.44 -1.38
C PHE A 19 -6.21 -9.19 -0.78
N PHE A 20 -4.94 -9.33 -0.39
CA PHE A 20 -4.10 -8.18 -0.12
C PHE A 20 -3.35 -7.80 -1.39
N GLU A 21 -3.48 -6.55 -1.81
CA GLU A 21 -2.61 -5.93 -2.79
C GLU A 21 -1.37 -5.39 -2.09
N VAL A 22 -0.24 -6.07 -2.26
CA VAL A 22 1.04 -5.71 -1.65
C VAL A 22 1.92 -5.01 -2.67
N ASP A 23 2.11 -3.71 -2.48
CA ASP A 23 2.92 -2.83 -3.32
C ASP A 23 4.33 -2.70 -2.80
N LEU A 24 5.30 -3.15 -3.59
CA LEU A 24 6.72 -2.87 -3.38
C LEU A 24 7.09 -1.66 -4.23
N PHE A 25 7.23 -0.52 -3.57
CA PHE A 25 7.59 0.72 -4.25
C PHE A 25 9.06 0.70 -4.69
N GLN A 26 9.36 1.45 -5.76
CA GLN A 26 10.66 1.48 -6.43
C GLN A 26 11.16 2.92 -6.62
N LYS A 27 12.41 3.05 -7.09
CA LYS A 27 13.10 4.33 -7.30
C LYS A 27 13.15 5.16 -6.01
N GLU A 28 12.73 6.41 -6.04
CA GLU A 28 12.69 7.33 -4.89
C GLU A 28 11.74 6.85 -3.78
N ASN A 29 10.89 5.87 -4.07
CA ASN A 29 10.00 5.24 -3.10
C ASN A 29 10.48 3.85 -2.64
N ALA A 30 11.69 3.43 -3.03
CA ALA A 30 12.21 2.11 -2.68
C ALA A 30 12.35 1.92 -1.16
N GLY A 31 11.97 0.74 -0.67
CA GLY A 31 11.94 0.41 0.76
C GLY A 31 10.55 0.58 1.40
N LEU A 32 9.65 1.34 0.77
CA LEU A 32 8.25 1.41 1.18
C LEU A 32 7.49 0.20 0.64
N ILE A 33 6.81 -0.51 1.54
CA ILE A 33 5.92 -1.61 1.22
C ILE A 33 4.57 -1.31 1.85
N ILE A 34 3.51 -1.35 1.06
CA ILE A 34 2.14 -1.11 1.54
C ILE A 34 1.26 -2.29 1.14
N ALA A 35 0.46 -2.78 2.07
CA ALA A 35 -0.58 -3.75 1.81
C ALA A 35 -1.94 -3.07 1.91
N GLU A 36 -2.78 -3.24 0.89
CA GLU A 36 -4.15 -2.73 0.84
C GLU A 36 -5.11 -3.91 0.68
N ILE A 37 -6.23 -3.88 1.40
CA ILE A 37 -7.32 -4.85 1.28
C ILE A 37 -8.61 -4.08 0.99
N GLU A 38 -9.37 -4.55 0.01
CA GLU A 38 -10.71 -4.04 -0.25
C GLU A 38 -11.72 -4.93 0.50
N LEU A 39 -12.56 -4.29 1.31
CA LEU A 39 -13.63 -4.92 2.07
C LEU A 39 -14.98 -4.51 1.49
N ASN A 40 -15.97 -5.40 1.56
CA ASN A 40 -17.31 -5.11 1.05
C ASN A 40 -18.08 -4.13 1.96
N SER A 41 -17.72 -4.10 3.25
CA SER A 41 -18.28 -3.20 4.26
C SER A 41 -17.33 -3.09 5.46
N GLU A 42 -17.57 -2.13 6.34
CA GLU A 42 -16.79 -1.98 7.59
C GLU A 42 -16.96 -3.17 8.56
N LEU A 43 -18.02 -3.98 8.39
CA LEU A 43 -18.29 -5.17 9.19
C LEU A 43 -17.74 -6.45 8.55
N ASP A 44 -17.08 -6.34 7.39
CA ASP A 44 -16.48 -7.49 6.72
C ASP A 44 -15.29 -7.98 7.53
N GLU A 45 -15.37 -9.22 8.03
CA GLU A 45 -14.30 -9.84 8.77
C GLU A 45 -13.23 -10.35 7.80
N PHE A 46 -11.96 -10.14 8.13
CA PHE A 46 -10.85 -10.62 7.35
C PHE A 46 -9.73 -11.12 8.27
N ASP A 47 -8.97 -12.10 7.80
CA ASP A 47 -7.80 -12.58 8.51
C ASP A 47 -6.68 -11.53 8.45
N VAL A 48 -5.96 -11.35 9.55
CA VAL A 48 -4.82 -10.43 9.65
C VAL A 48 -3.53 -11.25 9.65
N PRO A 49 -2.81 -11.34 8.51
CA PRO A 49 -1.55 -12.08 8.45
C PRO A 49 -0.46 -11.50 9.35
N GLU A 50 0.39 -12.38 9.89
CA GLU A 50 1.51 -12.00 10.77
C GLU A 50 2.55 -11.08 10.12
N TRP A 51 2.60 -11.04 8.78
CA TRP A 51 3.53 -10.19 8.03
C TRP A 51 3.04 -8.75 7.87
N LEU A 52 1.79 -8.45 8.23
CA LEU A 52 1.30 -7.07 8.23
C LEU A 52 2.03 -6.25 9.30
N GLY A 53 2.34 -5.01 8.94
CA GLY A 53 2.96 -4.04 9.84
C GLY A 53 1.93 -3.16 10.54
N GLU A 54 2.33 -1.91 10.77
CA GLU A 54 1.44 -0.87 11.31
C GLU A 54 0.22 -0.64 10.40
N GLU A 55 -0.97 -0.53 11.01
CA GLU A 55 -2.16 -0.08 10.30
C GLU A 55 -2.05 1.41 9.97
N VAL A 56 -2.12 1.75 8.68
CA VAL A 56 -1.97 3.13 8.19
C VAL A 56 -3.24 3.65 7.50
N THR A 57 -4.37 2.98 7.69
CA THR A 57 -5.68 3.40 7.16
C THR A 57 -5.99 4.85 7.57
N GLY A 58 -6.43 5.68 6.62
CA GLY A 58 -6.73 7.08 6.89
C GLY A 58 -5.53 8.02 6.98
N ASN A 59 -4.29 7.49 7.02
CA ASN A 59 -3.09 8.33 7.02
C ASN A 59 -2.69 8.73 5.59
N ASN A 60 -3.04 9.96 5.22
CA ASN A 60 -2.79 10.53 3.89
C ASN A 60 -1.33 10.43 3.41
N LYS A 61 -0.33 10.34 4.33
CA LYS A 61 1.09 10.20 3.95
C LYS A 61 1.33 8.94 3.11
N TYR A 62 0.55 7.89 3.33
CA TYR A 62 0.69 6.60 2.64
C TYR A 62 -0.14 6.47 1.36
N TYR A 63 -0.89 7.51 0.98
CA TYR A 63 -1.70 7.47 -0.24
C TYR A 63 -0.83 7.68 -1.48
N ASN A 64 -1.14 6.97 -2.57
CA ASN A 64 -0.44 7.14 -3.86
C ASN A 64 -0.43 8.61 -4.33
N SER A 65 -1.50 9.37 -4.06
CA SER A 65 -1.58 10.80 -4.43
C SER A 65 -0.63 11.70 -3.63
N TYR A 66 -0.25 11.28 -2.43
CA TYR A 66 0.76 11.96 -1.60
C TYR A 66 2.16 11.49 -1.98
N ILE A 67 2.38 10.18 -2.08
CA ILE A 67 3.67 9.56 -2.43
C ILE A 67 4.18 10.05 -3.79
N SER A 68 3.29 10.26 -4.77
CA SER A 68 3.69 10.76 -6.09
C SER A 68 4.29 12.18 -6.06
N LYS A 69 3.98 12.96 -5.03
CA LYS A 69 4.43 14.35 -4.85
C LYS A 69 5.50 14.49 -3.78
N ASN A 70 5.54 13.57 -2.82
CA ASN A 70 6.45 13.56 -1.67
C ASN A 70 7.07 12.16 -1.59
N PRO A 71 8.19 11.91 -2.29
CA PRO A 71 8.79 10.59 -2.34
C PRO A 71 9.19 10.08 -0.96
N PHE A 72 9.12 8.77 -0.73
CA PHE A 72 9.49 8.12 0.53
C PHE A 72 10.90 8.48 0.99
N SER A 73 11.83 8.68 0.06
CA SER A 73 13.19 9.12 0.37
C SER A 73 13.29 10.48 1.06
N THR A 74 12.20 11.27 1.11
CA THR A 74 12.15 12.60 1.73
C THR A 74 11.26 12.66 2.98
N TRP A 75 10.87 11.50 3.53
CA TRP A 75 9.88 11.38 4.60
C TRP A 75 10.38 11.58 6.02
#